data_AF-A1BHE9-F1
#
_entry.id   AF-A1BHE9-F1
#
_cell.length_a   1.000
_cell.length_b   1.000
_cell.length_c   1.000
_cell.angle_alpha   90.00
_cell.angle_beta   90.00
_cell.angle_gamma   90.00
#
_symmetry.space_group_name_H-M   'P 1'
#
loop_
_entity.id
_entity.type
_entity.pdbx_description
1 polymer ?
#
loop_
_entity_poly.entity_id
_entity_poly.type
_entity_poly.pdbx_seq_one_letter_code
_entity_poly.pdbx_strand_id
1 'polypeptide(L)'
;MVSSKEESHNIQTLITEKPLWRPLLHMEIKQHHLLIDTLFGTCRQTLGSDFEGYRNHCLRVYYFCCALTRNKPENDDKIAIAAFFHDIGIWTDDTFDYISPSQLLAREYLEKTDRTAWIPEIEAMIGEHHKLTPCKAQQFLLVEPFRKADWIDISRGMLRHRLPDDFVLDVFDAFPNEGFHKKLLLLAKARLKTHPFSPLPMMKL
;
A
#
# COMPACT_ATOMS: atom_id res chain seq x y z
N MET A 1 -41.07 -16.97 -58.36
CA MET A 1 -40.26 -17.51 -57.26
C MET A 1 -38.84 -16.95 -57.40
N VAL A 2 -38.56 -15.83 -56.75
CA VAL A 2 -37.20 -15.33 -56.56
C VAL A 2 -37.10 -14.93 -55.09
N SER A 3 -36.12 -15.53 -54.44
CA SER A 3 -35.90 -15.61 -53.00
C SER A 3 -35.45 -14.28 -52.41
N SER A 4 -36.07 -13.88 -51.31
CA SER A 4 -35.59 -12.86 -50.37
C SER A 4 -34.23 -13.27 -49.79
N LYS A 5 -33.28 -12.34 -49.77
CA LYS A 5 -32.11 -12.40 -48.89
C LYS A 5 -32.11 -11.16 -48.02
N GLU A 6 -32.42 -11.36 -46.74
CA GLU A 6 -32.11 -10.46 -45.65
C GLU A 6 -30.59 -10.42 -45.47
N GLU A 7 -30.01 -9.22 -45.49
CA GLU A 7 -28.63 -8.97 -45.11
C GLU A 7 -28.61 -8.28 -43.75
N SER A 8 -28.58 -9.10 -42.71
CA SER A 8 -28.24 -8.69 -41.35
C SER A 8 -26.72 -8.55 -41.22
N HIS A 9 -26.20 -7.32 -41.28
CA HIS A 9 -24.79 -7.04 -41.00
C HIS A 9 -24.57 -6.64 -39.53
N ASN A 10 -24.20 -7.68 -38.81
CA ASN A 10 -23.39 -7.80 -37.60
C ASN A 10 -22.70 -6.53 -37.04
N ILE A 11 -22.96 -6.29 -35.76
CA ILE A 11 -22.24 -5.35 -34.88
C ILE A 11 -20.86 -5.95 -34.59
N GLN A 12 -19.81 -5.42 -35.20
CA GLN A 12 -18.44 -5.70 -34.75
C GLN A 12 -17.99 -4.59 -33.80
N THR A 13 -18.15 -4.87 -32.51
CA THR A 13 -17.59 -4.11 -31.39
C THR A 13 -16.08 -3.94 -31.61
N LEU A 14 -15.62 -2.69 -31.67
CA LEU A 14 -14.21 -2.33 -31.67
C LEU A 14 -13.60 -2.72 -30.32
N ILE A 15 -13.12 -3.95 -30.22
CA ILE A 15 -12.18 -4.35 -29.18
C ILE A 15 -10.89 -3.61 -29.49
N THR A 16 -10.63 -2.52 -28.77
CA THR A 16 -9.33 -1.87 -28.79
C THR A 16 -8.31 -2.87 -28.26
N GLU A 17 -7.49 -3.42 -29.16
CA GLU A 17 -6.40 -4.32 -28.79
C GLU A 17 -5.47 -3.59 -27.81
N LYS A 18 -5.40 -4.10 -26.58
CA LYS A 18 -4.49 -3.61 -25.55
C LYS A 18 -3.04 -3.87 -26.00
N PRO A 19 -2.12 -2.91 -25.82
CA PRO A 19 -0.77 -3.02 -26.37
C PRO A 19 0.04 -4.17 -25.78
N LEU A 20 0.78 -4.86 -26.65
CA LEU A 20 1.52 -6.12 -26.45
C LEU A 20 2.75 -6.07 -25.50
N TRP A 21 2.97 -4.98 -24.77
CA TRP A 21 4.03 -4.89 -23.75
C TRP A 21 3.56 -5.23 -22.32
N ARG A 22 2.32 -5.71 -22.17
CA ARG A 22 1.66 -6.10 -20.90
C ARG A 22 2.12 -7.38 -20.15
N PRO A 23 3.10 -8.22 -20.57
CA PRO A 23 3.21 -9.55 -19.93
C PRO A 23 3.91 -9.56 -18.55
N LEU A 24 4.35 -8.42 -17.99
CA LEU A 24 5.18 -8.44 -16.77
C LEU A 24 4.43 -8.21 -15.45
N LEU A 25 3.16 -7.77 -15.48
CA LEU A 25 2.33 -7.57 -14.29
C LEU A 25 0.90 -8.08 -14.55
N HIS A 26 0.72 -9.39 -14.72
CA HIS A 26 -0.61 -9.99 -14.55
C HIS A 26 -0.86 -10.19 -13.05
N MET A 27 -1.10 -9.07 -12.36
CA MET A 27 -1.53 -9.10 -10.96
C MET A 27 -2.97 -8.63 -10.89
N GLU A 28 -3.84 -9.51 -10.40
CA GLU A 28 -5.25 -9.22 -10.19
C GLU A 28 -5.40 -8.34 -8.94
N ILE A 29 -6.02 -7.17 -9.10
CA ILE A 29 -6.38 -6.29 -7.98
C ILE A 29 -7.71 -6.76 -7.41
N LYS A 30 -7.69 -7.22 -6.16
CA LYS A 30 -8.83 -7.76 -5.44
C LYS A 30 -9.24 -6.79 -4.36
N GLN A 31 -10.54 -6.56 -4.23
CA GLN A 31 -11.11 -5.68 -3.20
C GLN A 31 -10.84 -6.18 -1.76
N HIS A 32 -10.57 -7.48 -1.62
CA HIS A 32 -10.35 -8.15 -0.35
C HIS A 32 -9.02 -8.89 -0.34
N HIS A 33 -8.33 -8.78 0.79
CA HIS A 33 -7.13 -9.55 1.08
C HIS A 33 -7.31 -10.16 2.46
N LEU A 34 -7.39 -11.49 2.54
CA LEU A 34 -7.82 -12.21 3.75
C LEU A 34 -7.06 -11.79 5.01
N LEU A 35 -5.72 -11.71 4.94
CA LEU A 35 -4.90 -11.33 6.09
C LEU A 35 -5.10 -9.87 6.51
N ILE A 36 -5.04 -8.92 5.57
CA ILE A 36 -5.28 -7.49 5.83
C ILE A 36 -6.68 -7.29 6.42
N ASP A 37 -7.71 -7.88 5.82
CA ASP A 37 -9.10 -7.75 6.29
C ASP A 37 -9.28 -8.35 7.69
N THR A 38 -8.61 -9.47 7.99
CA THR A 38 -8.60 -10.07 9.33
C THR A 38 -7.97 -9.14 10.36
N LEU A 39 -6.81 -8.54 10.03
CA LEU A 39 -6.12 -7.60 10.92
C LEU A 39 -6.98 -6.34 11.18
N PHE A 40 -7.57 -5.76 10.13
CA PHE A 40 -8.47 -4.61 10.26
C PHE A 40 -9.74 -4.92 11.04
N GLY A 41 -10.20 -6.17 11.05
CA GLY A 41 -11.30 -6.62 11.91
C GLY A 41 -11.08 -6.31 13.40
N THR A 42 -9.82 -6.25 13.86
CA THR A 42 -9.46 -6.05 15.27
C THR A 42 -9.35 -4.58 15.70
N CYS A 43 -9.17 -3.63 14.78
CA CYS A 43 -8.89 -2.22 15.10
C CYS A 43 -9.94 -1.24 14.57
N ARG A 44 -11.09 -1.74 14.09
CA ARG A 44 -12.17 -0.90 13.52
C ARG A 44 -12.62 0.23 14.45
N GLN A 45 -12.78 -0.06 15.75
CA GLN A 45 -13.20 0.94 16.73
C GLN A 45 -12.12 2.01 16.94
N THR A 46 -10.85 1.60 17.03
CA THR A 46 -9.71 2.51 17.20
C THR A 46 -9.55 3.48 16.03
N LEU A 47 -9.72 2.98 14.80
CA LEU A 47 -9.59 3.80 13.59
C LEU A 47 -10.78 4.74 13.36
N GLY A 48 -11.99 4.37 13.82
CA GLY A 48 -13.18 5.19 13.72
C GLY A 48 -13.45 5.68 12.29
N SER A 49 -13.55 7.00 12.09
CA SER A 49 -13.79 7.61 10.79
C SER A 49 -12.63 7.45 9.80
N ASP A 50 -11.43 7.16 10.28
CA ASP A 50 -10.23 7.03 9.44
C ASP A 50 -10.06 5.59 8.91
N PHE A 51 -10.96 4.66 9.29
CA PHE A 51 -10.86 3.22 8.96
C PHE A 51 -10.71 2.96 7.47
N GLU A 52 -11.63 3.46 6.63
CA GLU A 52 -11.61 3.20 5.19
C GLU A 52 -10.40 3.86 4.52
N GLY A 53 -10.05 5.09 4.93
CA GLY A 53 -8.86 5.79 4.45
C GLY A 53 -7.59 5.01 4.72
N TYR A 54 -7.41 4.54 5.95
CA TYR A 54 -6.22 3.78 6.32
C TYR A 54 -6.18 2.40 5.66
N ARG A 55 -7.29 1.67 5.65
CA ARG A 55 -7.39 0.37 4.95
C ARG A 55 -7.01 0.48 3.48
N ASN A 56 -7.57 1.47 2.79
CA ASN A 56 -7.29 1.66 1.37
C ASN A 56 -5.83 2.06 1.14
N HIS A 57 -5.24 2.88 2.00
CA HIS A 57 -3.81 3.16 1.96
C HIS A 57 -2.96 1.88 2.10
N CYS A 58 -3.23 1.04 3.10
CA CYS A 58 -2.53 -0.24 3.27
C CYS A 58 -2.63 -1.12 2.01
N LEU A 59 -3.82 -1.20 1.38
CA LEU A 59 -4.01 -1.99 0.16
C LEU A 59 -3.25 -1.40 -1.04
N ARG A 60 -3.21 -0.08 -1.20
CA ARG A 60 -2.41 0.57 -2.25
C ARG A 60 -0.92 0.27 -2.08
N VAL A 61 -0.39 0.44 -0.86
CA VAL A 61 1.02 0.11 -0.54
C VAL A 61 1.30 -1.37 -0.77
N TYR A 62 0.42 -2.26 -0.33
CA TYR A 62 0.53 -3.70 -0.56
C TYR A 62 0.65 -4.01 -2.06
N TYR A 63 -0.27 -3.53 -2.89
CA TYR A 63 -0.25 -3.81 -4.33
C TYR A 63 0.96 -3.21 -5.04
N PHE A 64 1.38 -1.99 -4.68
CA PHE A 64 2.61 -1.41 -5.24
C PHE A 64 3.85 -2.22 -4.84
N CYS A 65 3.93 -2.68 -3.59
CA CYS A 65 5.06 -3.48 -3.12
C CYS A 65 5.10 -4.86 -3.80
N CYS A 66 3.94 -5.52 -3.93
CA CYS A 66 3.82 -6.76 -4.69
C CYS A 66 4.26 -6.57 -6.14
N ALA A 67 3.82 -5.51 -6.82
CA ALA A 67 4.24 -5.21 -8.18
C ALA A 67 5.76 -4.98 -8.30
N LEU A 68 6.35 -4.21 -7.39
CA LEU A 68 7.79 -3.93 -7.34
C LEU A 68 8.65 -5.17 -7.05
N THR A 69 8.08 -6.19 -6.41
CA THR A 69 8.73 -7.45 -6.06
C THR A 69 8.37 -8.61 -7.00
N ARG A 70 7.65 -8.33 -8.09
CA ARG A 70 7.19 -9.30 -9.11
C ARG A 70 6.18 -10.33 -8.56
N ASN A 71 5.36 -9.91 -7.59
CA ASN A 71 4.24 -10.66 -7.04
C ASN A 71 4.62 -12.10 -6.62
N LYS A 72 5.72 -12.19 -5.88
CA LYS A 72 6.26 -13.46 -5.36
C LYS A 72 5.41 -13.97 -4.20
N PRO A 73 4.79 -15.16 -4.28
CA PRO A 73 3.90 -15.68 -3.23
C PRO A 73 4.55 -15.76 -1.85
N GLU A 74 5.86 -16.02 -1.79
CA GLU A 74 6.61 -16.11 -0.52
C GLU A 74 6.68 -14.77 0.26
N ASN A 75 6.38 -13.65 -0.40
CA ASN A 75 6.41 -12.31 0.20
C ASN A 75 5.03 -11.81 0.65
N ASP A 76 3.96 -12.48 0.22
CA ASP A 76 2.57 -12.00 0.34
C ASP A 76 2.20 -11.61 1.78
N ASP A 77 2.31 -12.56 2.70
CA ASP A 77 2.02 -12.35 4.13
C ASP A 77 2.90 -11.26 4.75
N LYS A 78 4.20 -11.21 4.42
CA LYS A 78 5.13 -10.20 4.97
C LYS A 78 4.74 -8.79 4.54
N ILE A 79 4.40 -8.62 3.26
CA ILE A 79 3.97 -7.33 2.72
C ILE A 79 2.64 -6.93 3.34
N ALA A 80 1.68 -7.86 3.44
CA ALA A 80 0.37 -7.61 4.05
C ALA A 80 0.48 -7.20 5.52
N ILE A 81 1.30 -7.89 6.31
CA ILE A 81 1.55 -7.56 7.73
C ILE A 81 2.21 -6.18 7.83
N ALA A 82 3.27 -5.91 7.07
CA ALA A 82 3.94 -4.60 7.11
C ALA A 82 3.01 -3.46 6.67
N ALA A 83 2.21 -3.68 5.61
CA ALA A 83 1.23 -2.72 5.14
C ALA A 83 0.21 -2.38 6.23
N PHE A 84 -0.30 -3.36 6.97
CA PHE A 84 -1.22 -3.11 8.08
C PHE A 84 -0.58 -2.37 9.25
N PHE A 85 0.66 -2.72 9.64
CA PHE A 85 1.24 -2.19 10.87
C PHE A 85 2.00 -0.86 10.70
N HIS A 86 2.47 -0.49 9.50
CA HIS A 86 3.50 0.56 9.41
C HIS A 86 3.07 1.93 9.98
N ASP A 87 1.79 2.26 9.90
CA ASP A 87 1.22 3.55 10.30
C ASP A 87 0.20 3.42 11.46
N ILE A 88 -0.13 2.20 11.91
CA ILE A 88 -1.22 1.95 12.87
C ILE A 88 -1.01 2.66 14.21
N GLY A 89 0.26 2.88 14.59
CA GLY A 89 0.67 3.63 15.77
C GLY A 89 0.10 5.05 15.83
N ILE A 90 -0.26 5.64 14.69
CA ILE A 90 -0.94 6.95 14.63
C ILE A 90 -2.22 6.93 15.47
N TRP A 91 -2.96 5.83 15.43
CA TRP A 91 -4.27 5.72 16.06
C TRP A 91 -4.24 4.94 17.38
N THR A 92 -3.39 3.93 17.52
CA THR A 92 -3.34 3.13 18.75
C THR A 92 -2.71 3.89 19.91
N ASP A 93 -1.75 4.77 19.60
CA ASP A 93 -0.96 5.51 20.59
C ASP A 93 -1.23 7.03 20.51
N ASP A 94 -2.19 7.45 19.68
CA ASP A 94 -2.58 8.85 19.46
C ASP A 94 -1.37 9.80 19.29
N THR A 95 -0.39 9.37 18.49
CA THR A 95 0.89 10.06 18.32
C THR A 95 1.28 10.19 16.86
N PHE A 96 1.93 11.30 16.50
CA PHE A 96 2.52 11.44 15.18
C PHE A 96 3.97 10.92 15.11
N ASP A 97 4.55 10.52 16.24
CA ASP A 97 5.83 9.80 16.34
C ASP A 97 5.57 8.30 16.51
N TYR A 98 4.95 7.71 15.49
CA TYR A 98 4.28 6.41 15.56
C TYR A 98 5.16 5.21 15.17
N ILE A 99 6.38 5.43 14.66
CA ILE A 99 7.23 4.35 14.13
C ILE A 99 7.50 3.29 15.18
N SER A 100 7.91 3.68 16.39
CA SER A 100 8.18 2.73 17.47
C SER A 100 6.91 1.99 17.95
N PRO A 101 5.76 2.67 18.19
CA PRO A 101 4.49 2.00 18.42
C PRO A 101 4.10 0.97 17.34
N SER A 102 4.19 1.35 16.07
CA SER A 102 3.90 0.48 14.93
C SER A 102 4.80 -0.75 14.89
N GLN A 103 6.10 -0.59 15.12
CA GLN A 103 7.06 -1.71 15.19
C GLN A 103 6.77 -2.65 16.35
N LEU A 104 6.44 -2.11 17.53
CA LEU A 104 6.10 -2.91 18.70
C LEU A 104 4.86 -3.79 18.44
N LEU A 105 3.79 -3.21 17.88
CA LEU A 105 2.58 -3.95 17.54
C LEU A 105 2.83 -5.04 16.49
N ALA A 106 3.65 -4.75 15.48
CA ALA A 106 4.04 -5.75 14.48
C ALA A 106 4.82 -6.89 15.11
N ARG A 107 5.79 -6.59 15.98
CA ARG A 107 6.57 -7.58 16.72
C ARG A 107 5.68 -8.47 17.57
N GLU A 108 4.78 -7.90 18.36
CA GLU A 108 3.87 -8.66 19.20
C GLU A 108 2.98 -9.60 18.36
N TYR A 109 2.49 -9.15 17.21
CA TYR A 109 1.71 -9.99 16.30
C TYR A 109 2.54 -11.16 15.75
N LEU A 110 3.78 -10.90 15.36
CA LEU A 110 4.68 -11.93 14.82
C LEU A 110 5.09 -12.95 15.90
N GLU A 111 5.28 -12.52 17.15
CA GLU A 111 5.50 -13.40 18.30
C GLU A 111 4.28 -14.26 18.60
N LYS A 112 3.08 -13.66 18.63
CA LYS A 112 1.80 -14.37 18.88
C LYS A 112 1.43 -15.37 17.78
N THR A 113 2.02 -15.26 16.59
CA THR A 113 1.71 -16.11 15.43
C THR A 113 2.88 -16.98 14.98
N ASP A 114 3.90 -17.16 15.83
CA ASP A 114 5.08 -18.01 15.58
C ASP A 114 5.87 -17.63 14.31
N ARG A 115 5.90 -16.33 13.96
CA ARG A 115 6.59 -15.76 12.80
C ARG A 115 7.78 -14.86 13.19
N THR A 116 8.43 -15.17 14.31
CA THR A 116 9.52 -14.35 14.89
C THR A 116 10.69 -14.11 13.94
N ALA A 117 10.97 -15.05 13.03
CA ALA A 117 12.00 -14.91 12.00
C ALA A 117 11.76 -13.72 11.03
N TRP A 118 10.54 -13.20 10.94
CA TRP A 118 10.19 -12.08 10.05
C TRP A 118 10.34 -10.71 10.72
N ILE A 119 10.48 -10.66 12.05
CA ILE A 119 10.54 -9.43 12.83
C ILE A 119 11.59 -8.46 12.27
N PRO A 120 12.86 -8.87 12.01
CA PRO A 120 13.88 -7.91 11.59
C PRO A 120 13.56 -7.22 10.26
N GLU A 121 12.98 -7.95 9.30
CA GLU A 121 12.63 -7.39 7.98
C GLU A 121 11.36 -6.54 8.05
N ILE A 122 10.34 -6.96 8.82
CA ILE A 122 9.10 -6.19 8.97
C ILE A 122 9.34 -4.90 9.75
N GLU A 123 10.09 -4.95 10.86
CA GLU A 123 10.48 -3.74 11.57
C GLU A 123 11.33 -2.81 10.70
N ALA A 124 12.18 -3.34 9.80
CA ALA A 124 12.93 -2.52 8.86
C ALA A 124 12.03 -1.88 7.78
N MET A 125 11.01 -2.59 7.28
CA MET A 125 10.01 -2.01 6.37
C MET A 125 9.28 -0.83 7.05
N ILE A 126 8.81 -1.04 8.28
CA ILE A 126 8.13 -0.01 9.08
C ILE A 126 9.10 1.12 9.46
N GLY A 127 10.33 0.81 9.83
CA GLY A 127 11.28 1.82 10.29
C GLY A 127 11.76 2.74 9.17
N GLU A 128 11.80 2.27 7.93
CA GLU A 128 12.49 2.96 6.82
C GLU A 128 11.55 3.46 5.72
N HIS A 129 10.22 3.24 5.80
CA HIS A 129 9.30 3.56 4.69
C HIS A 129 9.27 5.05 4.29
N HIS A 130 9.52 5.97 5.22
CA HIS A 130 9.63 7.41 4.93
C HIS A 130 11.05 7.90 4.64
N LYS A 131 12.03 7.00 4.54
CA LYS A 131 13.40 7.39 4.22
C LYS A 131 13.48 8.01 2.82
N LEU A 132 14.17 9.15 2.72
CA LEU A 132 14.34 9.89 1.47
C LEU A 132 15.33 9.21 0.52
N THR A 133 16.41 8.62 1.05
CA THR A 133 17.39 7.90 0.24
C THR A 133 17.11 6.40 0.17
N PRO A 134 17.66 5.69 -0.83
CA PRO A 134 17.51 4.24 -0.93
C PRO A 134 18.01 3.49 0.32
N CYS A 135 17.29 2.43 0.68
CA CYS A 135 17.74 1.50 1.71
C CYS A 135 18.82 0.56 1.13
N LYS A 136 20.00 0.52 1.77
CA LYS A 136 21.16 -0.27 1.31
C LYS A 136 21.23 -1.68 1.89
N ALA A 137 20.27 -2.06 2.74
CA ALA A 137 20.28 -3.35 3.44
C ALA A 137 19.94 -4.51 2.49
N GLN A 138 20.96 -5.06 1.80
CA GLN A 138 20.82 -6.18 0.86
C GLN A 138 20.20 -7.44 1.49
N GLN A 139 20.30 -7.58 2.82
CA GLN A 139 19.74 -8.71 3.57
C GLN A 139 18.20 -8.68 3.68
N PHE A 140 17.56 -7.52 3.51
CA PHE A 140 16.11 -7.35 3.64
C PHE A 140 15.53 -6.85 2.31
N LEU A 141 15.13 -7.80 1.46
CA LEU A 141 14.78 -7.55 0.07
C LEU A 141 13.48 -6.76 -0.08
N LEU A 142 12.61 -6.77 0.94
CA LEU A 142 11.32 -6.07 0.91
C LEU A 142 11.39 -4.61 1.34
N VAL A 143 12.46 -4.18 2.02
CA VAL A 143 12.54 -2.83 2.62
C VAL A 143 12.50 -1.72 1.57
N GLU A 144 13.34 -1.81 0.53
CA GLU A 144 13.38 -0.79 -0.52
C GLU A 144 12.11 -0.79 -1.41
N PRO A 145 11.55 -1.95 -1.82
CA PRO A 145 10.25 -1.99 -2.49
C PRO A 145 9.11 -1.42 -1.64
N PHE A 146 9.05 -1.73 -0.34
CA PHE A 146 8.00 -1.24 0.56
C PHE A 146 8.11 0.28 0.74
N ARG A 147 9.33 0.80 0.95
CA ARG A 147 9.61 2.24 0.96
C ARG A 147 9.10 2.91 -0.32
N LYS A 148 9.47 2.38 -1.48
CA LYS A 148 8.99 2.90 -2.78
C LYS A 148 7.47 2.85 -2.92
N ALA A 149 6.84 1.76 -2.47
CA ALA A 149 5.39 1.60 -2.49
C ALA A 149 4.67 2.68 -1.68
N ASP A 150 5.14 2.96 -0.47
CA ASP A 150 4.62 4.06 0.35
C ASP A 150 4.79 5.42 -0.35
N TRP A 151 5.98 5.70 -0.90
CA TRP A 151 6.24 6.94 -1.64
C TRP A 151 5.36 7.10 -2.89
N ILE A 152 4.99 6.01 -3.57
CA ILE A 152 4.01 6.08 -4.67
C ILE A 152 2.67 6.56 -4.13
N ASP A 153 2.20 6.04 -2.98
CA ASP A 153 0.92 6.46 -2.43
C ASP A 153 0.94 7.88 -1.87
N ILE A 154 1.91 8.21 -1.02
CA ILE A 154 2.05 9.52 -0.35
C ILE A 154 2.22 10.66 -1.37
N SER A 155 2.89 10.37 -2.50
CA SER A 155 3.01 11.33 -3.60
C SER A 155 1.80 11.35 -4.53
N ARG A 156 0.74 10.58 -4.22
CA ARG A 156 -0.45 10.37 -5.06
C ARG A 156 -0.10 9.97 -6.48
N GLY A 157 0.97 9.18 -6.60
CA GLY A 157 1.45 8.69 -7.88
C GLY A 157 2.41 9.60 -8.62
N MET A 158 2.80 10.76 -8.09
CA MET A 158 3.83 11.58 -8.77
C MET A 158 5.17 10.84 -8.87
N LEU A 159 5.46 9.97 -7.90
CA LEU A 159 6.52 8.97 -7.99
C LEU A 159 5.90 7.62 -8.40
N ARG A 160 6.55 6.92 -9.34
CA ARG A 160 6.06 5.62 -9.87
C ARG A 160 7.05 4.46 -9.75
N HIS A 161 8.34 4.76 -9.57
CA HIS A 161 9.42 3.77 -9.48
C HIS A 161 9.39 2.66 -10.54
N ARG A 162 9.03 3.02 -11.79
CA ARG A 162 8.92 2.14 -12.96
C ARG A 162 7.69 1.20 -12.97
N LEU A 163 6.71 1.42 -12.10
CA LEU A 163 5.40 0.79 -12.27
C LEU A 163 4.67 1.40 -13.48
N PRO A 164 3.93 0.59 -14.27
CA PRO A 164 3.10 1.08 -15.36
C PRO A 164 2.01 2.04 -14.87
N ASP A 165 1.73 3.09 -15.66
CA ASP A 165 0.72 4.10 -15.30
C ASP A 165 -0.68 3.50 -15.17
N ASP A 166 -1.05 2.58 -16.08
CA ASP A 166 -2.35 1.91 -16.04
C ASP A 166 -2.52 1.10 -14.75
N PHE A 167 -1.51 0.33 -14.37
CA PHE A 167 -1.53 -0.42 -13.11
C PHE A 167 -1.69 0.50 -11.88
N VAL A 168 -0.97 1.62 -11.82
CA VAL A 168 -1.07 2.50 -10.65
C VAL A 168 -2.44 3.20 -10.59
N LEU A 169 -2.99 3.59 -11.74
CA LEU A 169 -4.36 4.12 -11.80
C LEU A 169 -5.40 3.07 -11.39
N ASP A 170 -5.28 1.83 -11.89
CA ASP A 170 -6.17 0.73 -11.53
C ASP A 170 -6.18 0.48 -10.00
N VAL A 171 -5.01 0.59 -9.34
CA VAL A 171 -4.90 0.46 -7.87
C VAL A 171 -5.55 1.66 -7.15
N PHE A 172 -5.37 2.88 -7.64
CA PHE A 172 -6.02 4.06 -7.06
C PHE A 172 -7.54 4.03 -7.21
N ASP A 173 -8.04 3.58 -8.36
CA ASP A 173 -9.46 3.43 -8.64
C ASP A 173 -10.08 2.32 -7.77
N ALA A 174 -9.35 1.22 -7.57
CA ALA A 174 -9.80 0.13 -6.70
C ALA A 174 -9.85 0.51 -5.22
N PHE A 175 -8.94 1.39 -4.76
CA PHE A 175 -8.81 1.77 -3.35
C PHE A 175 -8.77 3.30 -3.20
N PRO A 176 -9.94 3.97 -3.23
CA PRO A 176 -10.01 5.43 -3.17
C PRO A 176 -9.40 5.98 -1.86
N ASN A 177 -8.99 7.24 -1.89
CA ASN A 177 -8.22 7.82 -0.79
C ASN A 177 -8.99 7.88 0.55
N GLU A 178 -10.32 8.05 0.49
CA GLU A 178 -11.21 8.11 1.67
C GLU A 178 -10.67 8.97 2.82
N GLY A 179 -10.07 10.12 2.49
CA GLY A 179 -9.61 11.10 3.47
C GLY A 179 -8.23 10.86 4.10
N PHE A 180 -7.53 9.77 3.77
CA PHE A 180 -6.22 9.44 4.38
C PHE A 180 -5.19 10.58 4.26
N HIS A 181 -4.99 11.14 3.06
CA HIS A 181 -4.04 12.24 2.88
C HIS A 181 -4.46 13.52 3.62
N LYS A 182 -5.77 13.74 3.78
CA LYS A 182 -6.29 14.86 4.57
C LYS A 182 -5.96 14.65 6.05
N LYS A 183 -6.07 13.43 6.57
CA LYS A 183 -5.67 13.07 7.94
C LYS A 183 -4.18 13.36 8.17
N LEU A 184 -3.30 12.92 7.26
CA LEU A 184 -1.85 13.21 7.36
C LEU A 184 -1.56 14.73 7.40
N LEU A 185 -2.24 15.51 6.54
CA LEU A 185 -2.10 16.97 6.55
C LEU A 185 -2.55 17.60 7.87
N LEU A 186 -3.63 17.10 8.47
CA LEU A 186 -4.12 17.59 9.76
C LEU A 186 -3.13 17.28 10.89
N LEU A 187 -2.57 16.06 10.91
CA LEU A 187 -1.55 15.65 11.88
C LEU A 187 -0.28 16.50 11.75
N ALA A 188 0.21 16.69 10.52
CA ALA A 188 1.38 17.53 10.25
C ALA A 188 1.15 18.99 10.69
N LYS A 189 -0.04 19.55 10.41
CA LYS A 189 -0.42 20.90 10.88
C LYS A 189 -0.50 20.99 12.39
N ALA A 190 -1.08 19.98 13.06
CA ALA A 190 -1.18 19.94 14.51
C ALA A 190 0.22 19.90 15.14
N ARG A 191 1.12 19.07 14.61
CA ARG A 191 2.51 19.00 15.08
C ARG A 191 3.28 20.30 14.82
N LEU A 192 3.12 20.94 13.66
CA LEU A 192 3.83 22.19 13.35
C LEU A 192 3.55 23.29 14.39
N LYS A 193 2.36 23.30 15.00
CA LYS A 193 2.00 24.25 16.06
C LYS A 193 2.85 24.07 17.32
N THR A 194 3.25 22.84 17.64
CA THR A 194 4.01 22.52 18.86
C THR A 194 5.51 22.37 18.58
N HIS A 195 5.91 22.02 17.35
CA HIS A 195 7.30 21.75 16.94
C HIS A 195 7.63 22.43 15.60
N PRO A 196 7.66 23.77 15.53
CA PRO A 196 7.76 24.51 14.27
C PRO A 196 9.11 24.35 13.53
N PHE A 197 10.19 23.99 14.23
CA PHE A 197 11.54 23.90 13.68
C PHE A 197 12.10 22.48 13.63
N SER A 198 11.33 21.49 14.09
CA SER A 198 11.76 20.09 14.08
C SER A 198 11.19 19.38 12.86
N PRO A 199 11.98 18.56 12.14
CA PRO A 199 11.45 17.73 11.05
C PRO A 199 10.33 16.81 11.56
N LEU A 200 9.48 16.31 10.67
CA LEU A 200 8.49 15.30 11.06
C LEU A 200 9.21 14.05 11.59
N PRO A 201 8.69 13.41 12.65
CA PRO A 201 9.48 12.49 13.47
C PRO A 201 9.82 11.17 12.76
N MET A 202 8.97 10.76 11.81
CA MET A 202 9.18 9.55 11.00
C MET A 202 10.16 9.73 9.83
N MET A 203 10.50 10.98 9.47
CA MET A 203 11.34 11.26 8.30
C MET A 203 12.80 10.91 8.57
N LYS A 204 13.43 10.23 7.61
CA LYS A 204 14.85 9.84 7.65
C LYS A 204 15.57 10.27 6.37
N LEU A 205 16.85 10.61 6.51
CA LEU A 205 17.75 10.85 5.38
C LEU A 205 18.25 9.52 4.79
#